data_AF-A0A0Q4IIB7-F1
#
_entry.id   AF-A0A0Q4IIB7-F1
#
_cell.length_a   1.000
_cell.length_b   1.000
_cell.length_c   1.000
_cell.angle_alpha   90.00
_cell.angle_beta   90.00
_cell.angle_gamma   90.00
#
_symmetry.space_group_name_H-M   'P 1'
#
loop_
_entity.id
_entity.type
_entity.pdbx_description
1 polymer ?
#
loop_
_entity_poly.entity_id
_entity_poly.type
_entity_poly.pdbx_seq_one_letter_code
_entity_poly.pdbx_strand_id
1 'polypeptide(L)'
;MIARLVVAGALLFGAVPAAAAPRVLIFHHATGFVHDSIPQGVAAVEAMARAQGLEPVASDDPAVFDTPLTDVAAVVLVSTTTDSKRPESEWFTGTRRTVLQRYVEDGGGVVAIHAAADSHYGWPWYARLIGGRFARHPQGTPEAAVSRTAHRHAATATLPTAFRIADEWYWFNDLSPDLDHLLTVDPQSIGSSEVNPKPLAWAHRVGKGRVFYTGLGHRRESWSDARVLAHVAGGLGWATGRAKAPAMVVIDDEGTRVRQPVPHGNIGMSTAWRITDKVPGRTMEFRRRTLDRGAAIGLHPIAHDEVYHVVSGEGDVTSDGVTRRVGAGTTVYLYDGAVVGIAQRGTKPLALIVSYPLAAEQGRD
;
A
#
# COMPACT_ATOMS: atom_id res chain seq x y z
N MET A 1 -27.75 -36.21 59.38
CA MET A 1 -28.02 -34.99 58.60
C MET A 1 -26.74 -34.18 58.51
N ILE A 2 -26.07 -34.12 57.36
CA ILE A 2 -24.87 -33.30 57.14
C ILE A 2 -25.23 -32.31 56.03
N ALA A 3 -25.34 -31.03 56.37
CA ALA A 3 -25.60 -29.96 55.41
C ALA A 3 -24.28 -29.57 54.73
N ARG A 4 -24.22 -29.69 53.40
CA ARG A 4 -23.11 -29.19 52.58
C ARG A 4 -23.38 -27.73 52.23
N LEU A 5 -22.52 -26.84 52.70
CA LEU A 5 -22.48 -25.44 52.31
C LEU A 5 -21.79 -25.34 50.94
N VAL A 6 -22.51 -24.86 49.92
CA VAL A 6 -21.92 -24.53 48.61
C VAL A 6 -21.65 -23.03 48.59
N VAL A 7 -20.37 -22.64 48.60
CA VAL A 7 -19.93 -21.25 48.40
C VAL A 7 -19.76 -21.05 46.90
N ALA A 8 -20.66 -20.27 46.28
CA ALA A 8 -20.53 -19.82 44.90
C ALA A 8 -19.62 -18.59 44.85
N GLY A 9 -18.37 -18.76 44.41
CA GLY A 9 -17.47 -17.66 44.11
C GLY A 9 -17.86 -17.00 42.79
N ALA A 10 -18.36 -15.77 42.84
CA ALA A 10 -18.57 -14.95 41.66
C ALA A 10 -17.20 -14.42 41.17
N LEU A 11 -16.71 -14.95 40.06
CA LEU A 11 -15.57 -14.38 39.33
C LEU A 11 -16.04 -13.11 38.62
N LEU A 12 -15.69 -11.95 39.19
CA LEU A 12 -15.81 -10.65 38.52
C LEU A 12 -14.71 -10.57 37.46
N PHE A 13 -15.07 -10.79 36.19
CA PHE A 13 -14.22 -10.39 35.07
C PHE A 13 -14.25 -8.87 34.98
N GLY A 14 -13.19 -8.21 35.42
CA GLY A 14 -12.99 -6.79 35.16
C GLY A 14 -12.93 -6.55 33.65
N ALA A 15 -13.83 -5.73 33.12
CA ALA A 15 -13.78 -5.32 31.73
C ALA A 15 -12.49 -4.53 31.50
N VAL A 16 -11.59 -5.08 30.68
CA VAL A 16 -10.45 -4.33 30.14
C VAL A 16 -11.03 -3.21 29.29
N PRO A 17 -10.68 -1.93 29.51
CA PRO A 17 -11.17 -0.86 28.66
C PRO A 17 -10.72 -1.13 27.23
N ALA A 18 -11.67 -1.08 26.28
CA ALA A 18 -11.35 -1.22 24.87
C ALA A 18 -10.37 -0.10 24.47
N ALA A 19 -9.25 -0.47 23.83
CA ALA A 19 -8.32 0.51 23.28
C ALA A 19 -9.08 1.47 22.33
N ALA A 20 -8.77 2.76 22.41
CA ALA A 20 -9.41 3.78 21.59
C ALA A 20 -9.20 3.46 20.09
N ALA A 21 -10.24 3.65 19.29
CA ALA A 21 -10.18 3.40 17.86
C ALA A 21 -9.15 4.35 17.20
N PRO A 22 -8.23 3.86 16.36
CA PRO A 22 -7.29 4.73 15.66
C PRO A 22 -8.02 5.77 14.79
N ARG A 23 -7.45 6.97 14.70
CA ARG A 23 -8.09 8.12 14.05
C ARG A 23 -7.82 8.18 12.55
N VAL A 24 -8.73 8.79 11.81
CA VAL A 24 -8.51 9.28 10.45
C VAL A 24 -8.59 10.80 10.48
N LEU A 25 -7.47 11.47 10.20
CA LEU A 25 -7.42 12.93 10.11
C LEU A 25 -7.86 13.34 8.70
N ILE A 26 -9.03 13.97 8.58
CA ILE A 26 -9.61 14.43 7.32
C ILE A 26 -9.29 15.92 7.20
N PHE A 27 -8.27 16.23 6.42
CA PHE A 27 -7.76 17.58 6.25
C PHE A 27 -8.22 18.19 4.92
N HIS A 28 -8.78 19.40 4.97
CA HIS A 28 -9.44 20.02 3.81
C HIS A 28 -9.18 21.53 3.67
N HIS A 29 -8.05 22.01 4.19
CA HIS A 29 -7.66 23.42 4.04
C HIS A 29 -7.29 23.75 2.59
N ALA A 30 -7.76 24.90 2.10
CA ALA A 30 -7.51 25.38 0.75
C ALA A 30 -7.21 26.88 0.77
N THR A 31 -6.04 27.26 0.27
CA THR A 31 -5.61 28.66 0.10
C THR A 31 -5.53 29.09 -1.37
N GLY A 32 -5.64 28.11 -2.29
CA GLY A 32 -5.85 28.30 -3.71
C GLY A 32 -7.34 28.29 -4.06
N PHE A 33 -7.75 27.41 -4.99
CA PHE A 33 -9.17 27.23 -5.30
C PHE A 33 -9.87 26.40 -4.22
N VAL A 34 -11.00 26.91 -3.72
CA VAL A 34 -11.84 26.21 -2.73
C VAL A 34 -12.91 25.43 -3.47
N HIS A 35 -12.81 24.10 -3.43
CA HIS A 35 -13.73 23.23 -4.14
C HIS A 35 -15.05 23.09 -3.40
N ASP A 36 -16.14 23.36 -4.12
CA ASP A 36 -17.52 23.24 -3.65
C ASP A 36 -17.92 21.82 -3.21
N SER A 37 -17.14 20.80 -3.59
CA SER A 37 -17.32 19.40 -3.22
C SER A 37 -16.71 19.02 -1.86
N ILE A 38 -15.90 19.89 -1.25
CA ILE A 38 -15.21 19.60 0.02
C ILE A 38 -16.19 19.13 1.10
N PRO A 39 -17.34 19.80 1.37
CA PRO A 39 -18.25 19.34 2.41
C PRO A 39 -18.78 17.92 2.19
N GLN A 40 -19.13 17.55 0.95
CA GLN A 40 -19.62 16.22 0.62
C GLN A 40 -18.49 15.17 0.71
N GLY A 41 -17.27 15.54 0.29
CA GLY A 41 -16.09 14.69 0.42
C GLY A 41 -15.72 14.39 1.85
N VAL A 42 -15.68 15.41 2.72
CA VAL A 42 -15.44 15.24 4.15
C VAL A 42 -16.51 14.31 4.75
N ALA A 43 -17.79 14.58 4.54
CA ALA A 43 -18.88 13.76 5.07
C ALA A 43 -18.81 12.29 4.60
N ALA A 44 -18.48 12.06 3.33
CA ALA A 44 -18.33 10.71 2.77
C ALA A 44 -17.14 9.97 3.41
N VAL A 45 -15.99 10.63 3.54
CA VAL A 45 -14.80 10.05 4.17
C VAL A 45 -15.05 9.76 5.65
N GLU A 46 -15.76 10.62 6.38
CA GLU A 46 -16.14 10.34 7.76
C GLU A 46 -16.99 9.06 7.87
N ALA A 47 -17.98 8.90 6.98
CA ALA A 47 -18.81 7.70 6.95
C ALA A 47 -17.98 6.44 6.64
N MET A 48 -17.04 6.53 5.69
CA MET A 48 -16.12 5.44 5.36
C MET A 48 -15.21 5.07 6.53
N ALA A 49 -14.67 6.07 7.24
CA ALA A 49 -13.84 5.85 8.41
C ALA A 49 -14.62 5.12 9.51
N ARG A 50 -15.84 5.60 9.84
CA ARG A 50 -16.72 4.94 10.83
C ARG A 50 -17.07 3.51 10.42
N ALA A 51 -17.36 3.27 9.13
CA ALA A 51 -17.64 1.93 8.61
C ALA A 51 -16.43 0.97 8.70
N GLN A 52 -15.21 1.51 8.76
CA GLN A 52 -13.97 0.76 8.95
C GLN A 52 -13.52 0.69 10.42
N GLY A 53 -14.36 1.14 11.36
CA GLY A 53 -14.06 1.13 12.79
C GLY A 53 -12.99 2.14 13.19
N LEU A 54 -12.85 3.23 12.44
CA LEU A 54 -11.91 4.32 12.69
C LEU A 54 -12.67 5.56 13.20
N GLU A 55 -11.99 6.37 14.02
CA GLU A 55 -12.54 7.64 14.51
C GLU A 55 -12.21 8.78 13.53
N PRO A 56 -13.19 9.35 12.81
CA PRO A 56 -12.90 10.48 11.93
C PRO A 56 -12.71 11.79 12.72
N VAL A 57 -11.69 12.56 12.34
CA VAL A 57 -11.45 13.91 12.84
C VAL A 57 -11.24 14.83 11.64
N ALA A 58 -12.23 15.67 11.33
CA ALA A 58 -12.14 16.66 10.27
C ALA A 58 -11.52 17.98 10.77
N SER A 59 -10.66 18.60 9.96
CA SER A 59 -10.07 19.90 10.26
C SER A 59 -9.64 20.62 8.98
N ASP A 60 -9.81 21.94 8.95
CA ASP A 60 -9.14 22.85 8.02
C ASP A 60 -8.06 23.70 8.72
N ASP A 61 -7.78 23.49 9.99
CA ASP A 61 -6.71 24.21 10.69
C ASP A 61 -5.38 23.47 10.51
N PRO A 62 -4.38 24.06 9.83
CA PRO A 62 -3.06 23.45 9.67
C PRO A 62 -2.34 23.15 11.00
N ALA A 63 -2.77 23.74 12.14
CA ALA A 63 -2.20 23.48 13.46
C ALA A 63 -2.31 22.03 13.91
N VAL A 64 -3.19 21.22 13.29
CA VAL A 64 -3.24 19.77 13.53
C VAL A 64 -1.93 19.04 13.20
N PHE A 65 -1.06 19.67 12.40
CA PHE A 65 0.27 19.15 12.04
C PHE A 65 1.40 19.75 12.88
N ASP A 66 1.10 20.53 13.93
CA ASP A 66 2.12 21.06 14.85
C ASP A 66 2.60 19.98 15.86
N THR A 67 1.85 18.89 16.01
CA THR A 67 2.17 17.77 16.89
C THR A 67 2.29 16.44 16.14
N PRO A 68 3.05 15.45 16.66
CA PRO A 68 3.14 14.11 16.06
C PRO A 68 1.77 13.43 15.88
N LEU A 69 1.61 12.69 14.79
CA LEU A 69 0.37 12.01 14.39
C LEU A 69 0.31 10.54 14.87
N THR A 70 0.69 10.27 16.12
CA THR A 70 0.93 8.91 16.64
C THR A 70 -0.30 8.01 16.69
N ASP A 71 -1.50 8.57 16.82
CA ASP A 71 -2.78 7.86 16.90
C ASP A 71 -3.57 7.90 15.57
N VAL A 72 -2.97 8.44 14.50
CA VAL A 72 -3.64 8.65 13.20
C VAL A 72 -3.31 7.51 12.24
N ALA A 73 -4.28 6.65 11.96
CA ALA A 73 -4.15 5.55 11.00
C ALA A 73 -4.00 6.03 9.55
N ALA A 74 -4.63 7.14 9.18
CA ALA A 74 -4.43 7.80 7.89
C ALA A 74 -4.72 9.30 7.95
N VAL A 75 -3.99 10.07 7.14
CA VAL A 75 -4.32 11.44 6.77
C VAL A 75 -5.04 11.42 5.42
N VAL A 76 -6.22 12.00 5.34
CA VAL A 76 -7.00 12.15 4.10
C VAL A 76 -6.97 13.62 3.70
N LEU A 77 -6.36 13.94 2.56
CA LEU A 77 -6.31 15.28 1.99
C LEU A 77 -7.48 15.42 0.99
N VAL A 78 -8.56 16.08 1.42
CA VAL A 78 -9.77 16.25 0.62
C VAL A 78 -9.69 17.57 -0.14
N SER A 79 -9.27 17.51 -1.40
CA SER A 79 -9.23 18.66 -2.32
C SER A 79 -8.55 19.91 -1.74
N THR A 80 -7.49 19.71 -0.95
CA THR A 80 -6.67 20.77 -0.38
C THR A 80 -5.90 21.48 -1.49
N THR A 81 -5.79 22.81 -1.45
CA THR A 81 -5.06 23.56 -2.49
C THR A 81 -4.10 24.58 -1.91
N THR A 82 -3.07 24.92 -2.69
CA THR A 82 -2.24 26.12 -2.51
C THR A 82 -2.18 26.89 -3.83
N ASP A 83 -1.78 28.14 -3.80
CA ASP A 83 -1.60 28.95 -5.00
C ASP A 83 -0.13 28.98 -5.43
N SER A 84 0.15 28.40 -6.61
CA SER A 84 1.50 28.34 -7.20
C SER A 84 2.17 29.70 -7.42
N LYS A 85 1.39 30.79 -7.48
CA LYS A 85 1.90 32.16 -7.67
C LYS A 85 2.09 32.90 -6.35
N ARG A 86 1.66 32.32 -5.22
CA ARG A 86 1.69 32.92 -3.88
C ARG A 86 2.34 31.94 -2.91
N PRO A 87 3.68 31.97 -2.73
CA PRO A 87 4.39 31.07 -1.81
C PRO A 87 3.86 31.10 -0.36
N GLU A 88 3.32 32.23 0.08
CA GLU A 88 2.68 32.41 1.38
C GLU A 88 1.37 31.65 1.56
N SER A 89 0.79 31.13 0.47
CA SER A 89 -0.40 30.28 0.51
C SER A 89 -0.09 28.86 1.04
N GLU A 90 1.19 28.46 1.11
CA GLU A 90 1.57 27.17 1.62
C GLU A 90 1.30 27.03 3.12
N TRP A 91 0.57 25.98 3.51
CA TRP A 91 0.17 25.71 4.90
C TRP A 91 0.95 24.55 5.56
N PHE A 92 1.51 23.61 4.79
CA PHE A 92 2.66 22.80 5.24
C PHE A 92 3.97 23.60 5.16
N THR A 93 4.30 24.28 6.25
CA THR A 93 5.56 25.03 6.42
C THR A 93 6.27 24.60 7.71
N GLY A 94 7.57 24.86 7.81
CA GLY A 94 8.36 24.59 9.02
C GLY A 94 8.19 23.17 9.58
N THR A 95 7.89 23.07 10.87
CA THR A 95 7.69 21.82 11.61
C THR A 95 6.61 20.92 11.00
N ARG A 96 5.55 21.49 10.42
CA ARG A 96 4.42 20.73 9.84
C ARG A 96 4.87 19.85 8.69
N ARG A 97 5.85 20.32 7.89
CA ARG A 97 6.49 19.50 6.84
C ARG A 97 7.16 18.28 7.46
N THR A 98 7.97 18.48 8.50
CA THR A 98 8.69 17.40 9.18
C THR A 98 7.75 16.41 9.86
N VAL A 99 6.64 16.87 10.43
CA VAL A 99 5.62 16.00 11.04
C VAL A 99 4.99 15.08 9.99
N LEU A 100 4.52 15.62 8.87
CA LEU A 100 3.96 14.80 7.80
C LEU A 100 5.00 13.84 7.21
N GLN A 101 6.24 14.31 7.01
CA GLN A 101 7.33 13.50 6.47
C GLN A 101 7.59 12.27 7.34
N ARG A 102 7.82 12.47 8.64
CA ARG A 102 8.07 11.39 9.59
C ARG A 102 6.88 10.45 9.67
N TYR A 103 5.67 11.01 9.78
CA TYR A 103 4.45 10.22 9.81
C TYR A 103 4.37 9.22 8.65
N VAL A 104 4.59 9.69 7.42
CA VAL A 104 4.54 8.84 6.22
C VAL A 104 5.73 7.87 6.19
N GLU A 105 6.95 8.36 6.42
CA GLU A 105 8.15 7.52 6.36
C GLU A 105 8.12 6.37 7.39
N ASP A 106 7.47 6.58 8.54
CA ASP A 106 7.31 5.60 9.62
C ASP A 106 6.13 4.63 9.42
N GLY A 107 5.31 4.80 8.38
CA GLY A 107 4.24 3.85 8.04
C GLY A 107 2.83 4.43 7.98
N GLY A 108 2.68 5.73 8.23
CA GLY A 108 1.41 6.44 8.12
C GLY A 108 0.77 6.33 6.73
N GLY A 109 -0.56 6.23 6.71
CA GLY A 109 -1.33 6.17 5.48
C GLY A 109 -1.71 7.57 4.97
N VAL A 110 -1.69 7.78 3.65
CA VAL A 110 -2.21 9.00 3.03
C VAL A 110 -3.21 8.66 1.93
N VAL A 111 -4.35 9.34 1.95
CA VAL A 111 -5.36 9.32 0.88
C VAL A 111 -5.45 10.75 0.33
N ALA A 112 -4.93 10.98 -0.87
CA ALA A 112 -4.97 12.28 -1.53
C ALA A 112 -6.07 12.29 -2.59
N ILE A 113 -6.99 13.25 -2.49
CA ILE A 113 -8.18 13.30 -3.34
C ILE A 113 -8.17 14.59 -4.16
N HIS A 114 -8.36 14.42 -5.47
CA HIS A 114 -8.53 15.47 -6.47
C HIS A 114 -7.49 16.59 -6.34
N ALA A 115 -7.90 17.75 -5.87
CA ALA A 115 -7.05 18.93 -5.80
C ALA A 115 -5.93 18.87 -4.77
N ALA A 116 -5.87 17.81 -3.95
CA ALA A 116 -4.69 17.55 -3.12
C ALA A 116 -3.36 17.54 -3.93
N ALA A 117 -3.41 17.25 -5.23
CA ALA A 117 -2.26 17.38 -6.13
C ALA A 117 -1.93 18.82 -6.58
N ASP A 118 -2.87 19.75 -6.46
CA ASP A 118 -2.77 21.20 -6.70
C ASP A 118 -2.31 21.91 -5.40
N SER A 119 -1.24 21.39 -4.79
CA SER A 119 -0.70 21.89 -3.53
C SER A 119 0.82 21.79 -3.47
N HIS A 120 1.46 22.71 -2.74
CA HIS A 120 2.87 22.66 -2.36
C HIS A 120 3.86 22.48 -3.52
N TYR A 121 3.64 23.25 -4.59
CA TYR A 121 4.46 23.26 -5.81
C TYR A 121 5.96 23.42 -5.54
N GLY A 122 6.34 24.24 -4.55
CA GLY A 122 7.72 24.50 -4.18
C GLY A 122 8.39 23.38 -3.35
N TRP A 123 7.65 22.32 -3.01
CA TRP A 123 8.13 21.27 -2.10
C TRP A 123 8.27 19.92 -2.82
N PRO A 124 9.49 19.54 -3.28
CA PRO A 124 9.71 18.29 -4.02
C PRO A 124 9.30 17.01 -3.28
N TRP A 125 9.34 17.01 -1.95
CA TRP A 125 8.88 15.86 -1.18
C TRP A 125 7.36 15.68 -1.28
N TYR A 126 6.57 16.75 -1.30
CA TYR A 126 5.12 16.66 -1.51
C TYR A 126 4.77 16.15 -2.91
N ALA A 127 5.50 16.58 -3.93
CA ALA A 127 5.35 16.01 -5.28
C ALA A 127 5.61 14.49 -5.30
N ARG A 128 6.61 14.02 -4.55
CA ARG A 128 6.84 12.56 -4.38
C ARG A 128 5.73 11.89 -3.57
N LEU A 129 5.22 12.53 -2.52
CA LEU A 129 4.08 12.03 -1.75
C LEU A 129 2.85 11.81 -2.65
N ILE A 130 2.50 12.80 -3.47
CA ILE A 130 1.38 12.66 -4.42
C ILE A 130 1.72 11.66 -5.52
N GLY A 131 2.98 11.56 -5.92
CA GLY A 131 3.45 10.70 -7.02
C GLY A 131 3.57 11.43 -8.36
N GLY A 132 3.30 12.74 -8.38
CA GLY A 132 3.40 13.62 -9.54
C GLY A 132 3.03 15.05 -9.16
N ARG A 133 3.12 15.97 -10.12
CA ARG A 133 2.72 17.38 -9.95
C ARG A 133 1.56 17.71 -10.86
N PHE A 134 0.53 18.34 -10.34
CA PHE A 134 -0.54 18.89 -11.19
C PHE A 134 0.05 19.80 -12.28
N ALA A 135 -0.38 19.60 -13.52
CA ALA A 135 0.11 20.35 -14.68
C ALA A 135 -1.00 21.19 -15.34
N ARG A 136 -2.16 20.57 -15.59
CA ARG A 136 -3.31 21.23 -16.23
C ARG A 136 -4.56 20.37 -16.11
N HIS A 137 -5.71 20.97 -16.43
CA HIS A 137 -6.98 20.29 -16.65
C HIS A 137 -7.71 20.93 -17.86
N PRO A 138 -8.66 20.23 -18.51
CA PRO A 138 -9.51 20.81 -19.54
C PRO A 138 -10.58 21.73 -18.91
N GLN A 139 -11.33 22.47 -19.74
CA GLN A 139 -12.41 23.31 -19.24
C GLN A 139 -13.59 22.46 -18.75
N GLY A 140 -14.10 22.79 -17.55
CA GLY A 140 -15.31 22.21 -16.99
C GLY A 140 -15.14 20.76 -16.54
N THR A 141 -16.27 20.05 -16.41
CA THR A 141 -16.31 18.67 -15.91
C THR A 141 -16.94 17.70 -16.92
N PRO A 142 -16.31 17.52 -18.11
CA PRO A 142 -16.88 16.70 -19.16
C PRO A 142 -16.95 15.22 -18.73
N GLU A 143 -17.91 14.49 -19.27
CA GLU A 143 -17.98 13.04 -19.07
C GLU A 143 -16.88 12.33 -19.86
N ALA A 144 -16.04 11.54 -19.18
CA ALA A 144 -14.95 10.79 -19.80
C ALA A 144 -15.12 9.28 -19.62
N ALA A 145 -14.48 8.51 -20.50
CA ALA A 145 -14.29 7.07 -20.33
C ALA A 145 -13.12 6.80 -19.39
N VAL A 146 -13.38 6.05 -18.33
CA VAL A 146 -12.42 5.60 -17.32
C VAL A 146 -12.28 4.08 -17.42
N SER A 147 -11.05 3.59 -17.36
CA SER A 147 -10.73 2.17 -17.39
C SER A 147 -9.91 1.75 -16.16
N ARG A 148 -10.22 0.57 -15.62
CA ARG A 148 -9.41 -0.08 -14.60
C ARG A 148 -8.18 -0.72 -15.26
N THR A 149 -7.02 -0.57 -14.65
CA THR A 149 -5.81 -1.27 -15.10
C THR A 149 -5.85 -2.76 -14.70
N ALA A 150 -4.83 -3.52 -15.09
CA ALA A 150 -4.68 -4.91 -14.64
C ALA A 150 -4.25 -5.02 -13.16
N HIS A 151 -3.86 -3.91 -12.51
CA HIS A 151 -3.39 -3.93 -11.13
C HIS A 151 -4.56 -4.18 -10.17
N ARG A 152 -4.49 -5.25 -9.37
CA ARG A 152 -5.53 -5.59 -8.40
C ARG A 152 -5.33 -4.77 -7.12
N HIS A 153 -6.33 -3.97 -6.75
CA HIS A 153 -6.26 -3.11 -5.58
C HIS A 153 -7.63 -3.00 -4.89
N ALA A 154 -7.65 -2.80 -3.57
CA ALA A 154 -8.90 -2.66 -2.81
C ALA A 154 -9.77 -1.51 -3.34
N ALA A 155 -9.14 -0.39 -3.72
CA ALA A 155 -9.79 0.76 -4.34
C ALA A 155 -10.48 0.45 -5.69
N THR A 156 -10.16 -0.63 -6.38
CA THR A 156 -10.76 -0.94 -7.70
C THR A 156 -11.45 -2.30 -7.73
N ALA A 157 -11.57 -2.97 -6.58
CA ALA A 157 -12.05 -4.34 -6.47
C ALA A 157 -13.51 -4.51 -6.92
N THR A 158 -14.37 -3.54 -6.60
CA THR A 158 -15.81 -3.57 -6.92
C THR A 158 -16.16 -2.79 -8.18
N LEU A 159 -15.19 -2.09 -8.78
CA LEU A 159 -15.43 -1.28 -9.97
C LEU A 159 -15.57 -2.15 -11.22
N PRO A 160 -16.43 -1.75 -12.18
CA PRO A 160 -16.43 -2.36 -13.50
C PRO A 160 -15.08 -2.12 -14.20
N THR A 161 -14.76 -2.96 -15.19
CA THR A 161 -13.51 -2.83 -15.96
C THR A 161 -13.41 -1.49 -16.70
N ALA A 162 -14.53 -0.94 -17.17
CA ALA A 162 -14.61 0.39 -17.74
C ALA A 162 -15.96 1.04 -17.40
N PHE A 163 -15.98 2.36 -17.33
CA PHE A 163 -17.20 3.14 -17.07
C PHE A 163 -17.06 4.59 -17.55
N ARG A 164 -18.18 5.31 -17.62
CA ARG A 164 -18.19 6.75 -17.87
C ARG A 164 -18.64 7.51 -16.61
N ILE A 165 -18.03 8.65 -16.37
CA ILE A 165 -18.36 9.57 -15.28
C ILE A 165 -17.96 10.99 -15.67
N ALA A 166 -18.69 11.99 -15.19
CA ALA A 166 -18.34 13.40 -15.32
C ALA A 166 -17.54 13.85 -14.09
N ASP A 167 -16.37 14.43 -14.32
CA ASP A 167 -15.48 14.98 -13.28
C ASP A 167 -14.49 15.96 -13.93
N GLU A 168 -13.58 16.55 -13.16
CA GLU A 168 -12.47 17.35 -13.69
C GLU A 168 -11.21 16.49 -13.83
N TRP A 169 -10.54 16.57 -14.99
CA TRP A 169 -9.49 15.62 -15.38
C TRP A 169 -8.10 16.23 -15.33
N TYR A 170 -7.23 15.71 -14.48
CA TYR A 170 -5.89 16.25 -14.29
C TYR A 170 -4.82 15.56 -15.13
N TRP A 171 -3.93 16.37 -15.69
CA TRP A 171 -2.66 15.95 -16.26
C TRP A 171 -1.55 16.25 -15.27
N PHE A 172 -0.51 15.43 -15.31
CA PHE A 172 0.59 15.48 -14.36
C PHE A 172 1.94 15.62 -15.06
N ASN A 173 2.82 16.41 -14.45
CA ASN A 173 4.25 16.41 -14.71
C ASN A 173 4.96 15.55 -13.65
N ASP A 174 6.19 15.13 -13.93
CA ASP A 174 7.06 14.41 -13.00
C ASP A 174 6.39 13.19 -12.33
N LEU A 175 5.54 12.47 -13.08
CA LEU A 175 4.93 11.24 -12.59
C LEU A 175 6.03 10.23 -12.26
N SER A 176 5.98 9.69 -11.04
CA SER A 176 6.89 8.64 -10.61
C SER A 176 6.73 7.39 -11.50
N PRO A 177 7.84 6.72 -11.89
CA PRO A 177 7.75 5.46 -12.62
C PRO A 177 7.29 4.28 -11.74
N ASP A 178 7.33 4.43 -10.41
CA ASP A 178 7.06 3.36 -9.44
C ASP A 178 5.59 3.35 -8.96
N LEU A 179 4.68 3.91 -9.75
CA LEU A 179 3.26 3.99 -9.41
C LEU A 179 2.53 2.70 -9.80
N ASP A 180 1.76 2.16 -8.87
CA ASP A 180 0.73 1.18 -9.18
C ASP A 180 -0.49 1.91 -9.73
N HIS A 181 -0.53 2.12 -11.05
CA HIS A 181 -1.66 2.74 -11.73
C HIS A 181 -2.92 1.89 -11.55
N LEU A 182 -4.02 2.49 -11.10
CA LEU A 182 -5.27 1.81 -10.76
C LEU A 182 -6.40 2.14 -11.74
N LEU A 183 -6.51 3.42 -12.10
CA LEU A 183 -7.47 3.91 -13.08
C LEU A 183 -6.75 4.79 -14.10
N THR A 184 -7.23 4.74 -15.35
CA THR A 184 -6.85 5.68 -16.41
C THR A 184 -8.09 6.34 -17.00
N VAL A 185 -7.93 7.57 -17.49
CA VAL A 185 -8.93 8.28 -18.29
C VAL A 185 -8.50 8.29 -19.76
N ASP A 186 -9.44 8.05 -20.66
CA ASP A 186 -9.24 8.22 -22.09
C ASP A 186 -9.43 9.70 -22.47
N PRO A 187 -8.35 10.42 -22.83
CA PRO A 187 -8.46 11.83 -23.19
C PRO A 187 -9.25 12.08 -24.49
N GLN A 188 -9.33 11.11 -25.43
CA GLN A 188 -10.11 11.28 -26.65
C GLN A 188 -11.61 11.33 -26.37
N SER A 189 -12.05 10.67 -25.30
CA SER A 189 -13.46 10.65 -24.88
C SER A 189 -14.00 12.00 -24.43
N ILE A 190 -13.13 13.00 -24.22
CA ILE A 190 -13.47 14.40 -23.91
C ILE A 190 -12.99 15.37 -25.00
N GLY A 191 -12.68 14.87 -26.20
CA GLY A 191 -12.29 15.68 -27.35
C GLY A 191 -10.82 16.12 -27.40
N SER A 192 -9.94 15.53 -26.58
CA SER A 192 -8.49 15.78 -26.69
C SER A 192 -7.89 15.05 -27.90
N SER A 193 -6.84 15.63 -28.50
CA SER A 193 -6.06 15.00 -29.56
C SER A 193 -5.02 13.99 -29.04
N GLU A 194 -4.80 13.92 -27.72
CA GLU A 194 -3.91 12.94 -27.12
C GLU A 194 -4.51 11.53 -27.23
N VAL A 195 -3.71 10.54 -27.65
CA VAL A 195 -4.19 9.17 -27.90
C VAL A 195 -3.95 8.21 -26.73
N ASN A 196 -2.97 8.52 -25.87
CA ASN A 196 -2.59 7.61 -24.79
C ASN A 196 -3.44 7.88 -23.54
N PRO A 197 -4.03 6.83 -22.91
CA PRO A 197 -4.72 6.98 -21.64
C PRO A 197 -3.85 7.66 -20.59
N LYS A 198 -4.47 8.51 -19.76
CA LYS A 198 -3.78 9.26 -18.70
C LYS A 198 -4.05 8.66 -17.34
N PRO A 199 -3.04 8.54 -16.45
CA PRO A 199 -3.26 8.10 -15.08
C PRO A 199 -4.30 8.98 -14.37
N LEU A 200 -5.30 8.36 -13.76
CA LEU A 200 -6.36 9.03 -13.00
C LEU A 200 -6.25 8.72 -11.50
N ALA A 201 -5.89 7.49 -11.15
CA ALA A 201 -5.70 7.07 -9.76
C ALA A 201 -4.54 6.07 -9.68
N TRP A 202 -3.80 6.11 -8.57
CA TRP A 202 -2.65 5.24 -8.33
C TRP A 202 -2.40 5.02 -6.84
N ALA A 203 -1.61 3.99 -6.53
CA ALA A 203 -1.09 3.76 -5.21
C ALA A 203 0.44 3.58 -5.28
N HIS A 204 1.15 3.91 -4.20
CA HIS A 204 2.57 3.61 -4.05
C HIS A 204 2.99 3.72 -2.58
N ARG A 205 4.29 3.53 -2.32
CA ARG A 205 4.88 3.69 -0.99
C ARG A 205 5.89 4.81 -0.94
N VAL A 206 5.90 5.56 0.16
CA VAL A 206 6.94 6.51 0.52
C VAL A 206 7.52 6.08 1.87
N GLY A 207 8.78 5.64 1.88
CA GLY A 207 9.31 4.93 3.05
C GLY A 207 8.45 3.69 3.36
N LYS A 208 7.96 3.59 4.60
CA LYS A 208 7.03 2.53 5.00
C LYS A 208 5.55 2.87 4.72
N GLY A 209 5.25 4.15 4.50
CA GLY A 209 3.89 4.66 4.33
C GLY A 209 3.22 4.18 3.06
N ARG A 210 1.88 4.16 3.09
CA ARG A 210 1.01 3.77 1.98
C ARG A 210 0.27 4.99 1.48
N VAL A 211 0.48 5.36 0.23
CA VAL A 211 -0.14 6.55 -0.37
C VAL A 211 -1.05 6.15 -1.52
N PHE A 212 -2.31 6.55 -1.43
CA PHE A 212 -3.30 6.39 -2.47
C PHE A 212 -3.72 7.76 -2.97
N TYR A 213 -3.73 7.94 -4.29
CA TYR A 213 -4.21 9.16 -4.95
C TYR A 213 -5.35 8.82 -5.91
N THR A 214 -6.36 9.68 -5.96
CA THR A 214 -7.38 9.67 -7.02
C THR A 214 -7.68 11.08 -7.49
N GLY A 215 -7.74 11.28 -8.81
CA GLY A 215 -8.11 12.55 -9.42
C GLY A 215 -9.61 12.81 -9.45
N LEU A 216 -10.44 11.82 -9.08
CA LEU A 216 -11.90 11.98 -8.96
C LEU A 216 -12.27 12.77 -7.70
N GLY A 217 -13.42 13.45 -7.73
CA GLY A 217 -13.99 14.14 -6.56
C GLY A 217 -14.10 15.66 -6.69
N HIS A 218 -13.92 16.24 -7.88
CA HIS A 218 -14.16 17.67 -8.11
C HIS A 218 -15.62 18.03 -7.89
N ARG A 219 -16.51 17.19 -8.40
CA ARG A 219 -17.96 17.45 -8.40
C ARG A 219 -18.61 17.05 -7.09
N ARG A 220 -19.64 17.80 -6.70
CA ARG A 220 -20.51 17.41 -5.57
C ARG A 220 -21.18 16.06 -5.83
N GLU A 221 -21.59 15.82 -7.07
CA GLU A 221 -22.27 14.60 -7.49
C GLU A 221 -21.37 13.36 -7.44
N SER A 222 -20.05 13.51 -7.60
CA SER A 222 -19.10 12.40 -7.46
C SER A 222 -19.23 11.73 -6.08
N TRP A 223 -19.57 12.49 -5.03
CA TRP A 223 -19.75 11.98 -3.66
C TRP A 223 -21.10 11.31 -3.41
N SER A 224 -21.94 11.18 -4.44
CA SER A 224 -23.16 10.35 -4.44
C SER A 224 -23.03 9.13 -5.35
N ASP A 225 -21.95 9.03 -6.13
CA ASP A 225 -21.71 7.92 -7.04
C ASP A 225 -21.14 6.72 -6.28
N ALA A 226 -21.86 5.59 -6.30
CA ALA A 226 -21.46 4.37 -5.60
C ALA A 226 -20.06 3.86 -6.01
N ARG A 227 -19.63 4.11 -7.26
CA ARG A 227 -18.31 3.74 -7.76
C ARG A 227 -17.22 4.59 -7.10
N VAL A 228 -17.42 5.90 -7.05
CA VAL A 228 -16.47 6.84 -6.39
C VAL A 228 -16.38 6.54 -4.90
N LEU A 229 -17.52 6.34 -4.24
CA LEU A 229 -17.57 6.00 -2.82
C LEU A 229 -16.82 4.68 -2.53
N ALA A 230 -17.07 3.63 -3.31
CA ALA A 230 -16.35 2.36 -3.15
C ALA A 230 -14.85 2.50 -3.45
N HIS A 231 -14.48 3.33 -4.43
CA HIS A 231 -13.09 3.59 -4.80
C HIS A 231 -12.30 4.24 -3.67
N VAL A 232 -12.83 5.33 -3.11
CA VAL A 232 -12.20 6.04 -1.98
C VAL A 232 -12.20 5.18 -0.73
N ALA A 233 -13.28 4.46 -0.43
CA ALA A 233 -13.34 3.55 0.73
C ALA A 233 -12.27 2.44 0.64
N GLY A 234 -12.09 1.83 -0.53
CA GLY A 234 -11.05 0.83 -0.76
C GLY A 234 -9.63 1.42 -0.70
N GLY A 235 -9.45 2.67 -1.17
CA GLY A 235 -8.20 3.42 -1.02
C GLY A 235 -7.85 3.69 0.45
N LEU A 236 -8.83 4.14 1.25
CA LEU A 236 -8.69 4.35 2.69
C LEU A 236 -8.37 3.05 3.43
N GLY A 237 -9.06 1.96 3.09
CA GLY A 237 -8.79 0.65 3.67
C GLY A 237 -7.37 0.19 3.37
N TRP A 238 -6.88 0.37 2.15
CA TRP A 238 -5.51 0.03 1.80
C TRP A 238 -4.49 0.92 2.50
N ALA A 239 -4.68 2.24 2.51
CA ALA A 239 -3.77 3.20 3.15
C ALA A 239 -3.62 2.91 4.66
N THR A 240 -4.72 2.58 5.34
CA THR A 240 -4.75 2.24 6.77
C THR A 240 -4.30 0.79 7.07
N GLY A 241 -3.97 -0.02 6.06
CA GLY A 241 -3.62 -1.44 6.23
C GLY A 241 -4.81 -2.32 6.63
N ARG A 242 -6.04 -1.80 6.57
CA ARG A 242 -7.30 -2.45 6.97
C ARG A 242 -8.10 -3.01 5.79
N ALA A 243 -7.57 -2.94 4.56
CA ALA A 243 -8.18 -3.57 3.41
C ALA A 243 -8.40 -5.05 3.73
N LYS A 244 -9.67 -5.48 3.74
CA LYS A 244 -10.01 -6.88 3.95
C LYS A 244 -9.27 -7.70 2.90
N ALA A 245 -8.45 -8.65 3.34
CA ALA A 245 -7.79 -9.57 2.41
C ALA A 245 -8.88 -10.16 1.50
N PRO A 246 -8.65 -10.24 0.18
CA PRO A 246 -9.60 -10.89 -0.70
C PRO A 246 -9.80 -12.33 -0.21
N ALA A 247 -10.98 -12.91 -0.44
CA ALA A 247 -11.28 -14.28 -0.03
C ALA A 247 -10.20 -15.28 -0.51
N MET A 248 -9.60 -15.01 -1.66
CA MET A 248 -8.40 -15.68 -2.17
C MET A 248 -7.68 -14.78 -3.20
N VAL A 249 -6.38 -15.01 -3.38
CA VAL A 249 -5.62 -14.52 -4.54
C VAL A 249 -5.17 -15.72 -5.36
N VAL A 250 -5.61 -15.79 -6.61
CA VAL A 250 -5.12 -16.79 -7.58
C VAL A 250 -3.99 -16.13 -8.37
N ILE A 251 -2.82 -16.76 -8.37
CA ILE A 251 -1.60 -16.24 -8.97
C ILE A 251 -1.18 -17.17 -10.10
N ASP A 252 -0.98 -16.62 -11.29
CA ASP A 252 -0.25 -17.29 -12.35
C ASP A 252 1.24 -17.08 -12.08
N ASP A 253 1.93 -18.15 -11.69
CA ASP A 253 3.35 -18.13 -11.39
C ASP A 253 4.14 -17.52 -12.54
N GLU A 254 3.81 -17.82 -13.80
CA GLU A 254 4.65 -17.42 -14.93
C GLU A 254 4.75 -15.90 -15.08
N GLY A 255 3.67 -15.17 -14.73
CA GLY A 255 3.68 -13.70 -14.65
C GLY A 255 4.56 -13.11 -13.54
N THR A 256 5.09 -13.93 -12.63
CA THR A 256 5.98 -13.53 -11.52
C THR A 256 7.44 -13.94 -11.74
N ARG A 257 7.74 -14.51 -12.91
CA ARG A 257 9.05 -15.07 -13.26
C ARG A 257 10.09 -13.96 -13.50
N VAL A 258 11.25 -14.09 -12.86
CA VAL A 258 12.39 -13.20 -12.99
C VAL A 258 13.67 -14.01 -13.14
N ARG A 259 14.44 -13.76 -14.20
CA ARG A 259 15.79 -14.29 -14.39
C ARG A 259 16.80 -13.31 -13.79
N GLN A 260 17.64 -13.76 -12.87
CA GLN A 260 18.54 -12.87 -12.14
C GLN A 260 19.76 -13.61 -11.57
N PRO A 261 20.85 -12.89 -11.22
CA PRO A 261 21.91 -13.42 -10.36
C PRO A 261 21.33 -13.98 -9.06
N VAL A 262 22.00 -15.00 -8.50
CA VAL A 262 21.57 -15.58 -7.22
C VAL A 262 21.83 -14.60 -6.07
N PRO A 263 20.88 -14.40 -5.14
CA PRO A 263 21.09 -13.56 -3.96
C PRO A 263 22.26 -14.03 -3.08
N HIS A 264 22.73 -13.13 -2.21
CA HIS A 264 23.78 -13.39 -1.21
C HIS A 264 25.08 -13.93 -1.84
N GLY A 265 25.74 -13.09 -2.64
CA GLY A 265 27.06 -13.40 -3.21
C GLY A 265 27.11 -13.51 -4.74
N ASN A 266 25.97 -13.43 -5.43
CA ASN A 266 25.90 -13.42 -6.90
C ASN A 266 26.57 -14.65 -7.56
N ILE A 267 26.49 -15.81 -6.90
CA ILE A 267 27.15 -17.04 -7.36
C ILE A 267 26.26 -17.71 -8.41
N GLY A 268 26.52 -17.40 -9.68
CA GLY A 268 25.80 -17.95 -10.82
C GLY A 268 24.43 -17.30 -11.05
N MET A 269 23.61 -17.97 -11.87
CA MET A 269 22.29 -17.49 -12.27
C MET A 269 21.17 -18.35 -11.70
N SER A 270 19.99 -17.75 -11.56
CA SER A 270 18.77 -18.45 -11.18
C SER A 270 17.55 -17.86 -11.85
N THR A 271 16.49 -18.67 -11.89
CA THR A 271 15.14 -18.20 -12.20
C THR A 271 14.35 -18.19 -10.90
N ALA A 272 13.79 -17.05 -10.52
CA ALA A 272 12.93 -16.88 -9.36
C ALA A 272 11.50 -16.61 -9.82
N TRP A 273 10.52 -17.12 -9.08
CA TRP A 273 9.11 -16.75 -9.21
C TRP A 273 8.72 -16.05 -7.92
N ARG A 274 8.48 -14.75 -8.01
CA ARG A 274 8.17 -13.89 -6.86
C ARG A 274 6.67 -13.91 -6.57
N ILE A 275 6.19 -15.11 -6.23
CA ILE A 275 4.76 -15.47 -6.23
C ILE A 275 3.96 -14.53 -5.34
N THR A 276 4.42 -14.31 -4.10
CA THR A 276 3.64 -13.53 -3.14
C THR A 276 3.85 -12.02 -3.20
N ASP A 277 4.76 -11.49 -4.03
CA ASP A 277 5.19 -10.07 -4.01
C ASP A 277 4.05 -9.05 -4.06
N LYS A 278 2.95 -9.39 -4.73
CA LYS A 278 1.79 -8.50 -4.91
C LYS A 278 0.56 -8.91 -4.10
N VAL A 279 0.67 -9.92 -3.22
CA VAL A 279 -0.44 -10.37 -2.36
C VAL A 279 -0.67 -9.32 -1.25
N PRO A 280 -1.87 -8.71 -1.17
CA PRO A 280 -2.17 -7.71 -0.14
C PRO A 280 -2.18 -8.34 1.26
N GLY A 281 -1.54 -7.68 2.22
CA GLY A 281 -1.58 -8.09 3.63
C GLY A 281 -0.93 -9.44 3.93
N ARG A 282 -0.06 -9.95 3.05
CA ARG A 282 0.64 -11.21 3.30
C ARG A 282 1.54 -11.11 4.54
N THR A 283 1.59 -12.18 5.30
CA THR A 283 2.42 -12.30 6.51
C THR A 283 3.66 -13.18 6.31
N MET A 284 3.77 -13.81 5.14
CA MET A 284 4.86 -14.70 4.80
C MET A 284 5.28 -14.51 3.35
N GLU A 285 6.55 -14.77 3.10
CA GLU A 285 7.06 -14.96 1.76
C GLU A 285 6.84 -16.42 1.34
N PHE A 286 6.39 -16.61 0.11
CA PHE A 286 6.40 -17.90 -0.56
C PHE A 286 6.99 -17.70 -1.95
N ARG A 287 8.15 -18.30 -2.19
CA ARG A 287 8.94 -18.07 -3.40
C ARG A 287 9.42 -19.38 -3.97
N ARG A 288 9.30 -19.55 -5.29
CA ARG A 288 9.99 -20.64 -6.00
C ARG A 288 11.28 -20.11 -6.59
N ARG A 289 12.35 -20.89 -6.53
CA ARG A 289 13.62 -20.60 -7.18
C ARG A 289 14.21 -21.84 -7.81
N THR A 290 14.78 -21.69 -8.99
CA THR A 290 15.63 -22.69 -9.64
C THR A 290 17.03 -22.13 -9.77
N LEU A 291 17.99 -22.76 -9.11
CA LEU A 291 19.42 -22.48 -9.23
C LEU A 291 19.98 -23.24 -10.43
N ASP A 292 20.68 -22.53 -11.32
CA ASP A 292 21.39 -23.16 -12.42
C ASP A 292 22.55 -24.03 -11.90
N ARG A 293 23.10 -24.88 -12.76
CA ARG A 293 24.21 -25.75 -12.39
C ARG A 293 25.41 -24.93 -11.88
N GLY A 294 25.90 -25.28 -10.69
CA GLY A 294 27.01 -24.59 -10.02
C GLY A 294 26.64 -23.27 -9.33
N ALA A 295 25.37 -22.86 -9.39
CA ALA A 295 24.90 -21.64 -8.72
C ALA A 295 24.62 -21.90 -7.23
N ALA A 296 24.71 -20.85 -6.40
CA ALA A 296 24.52 -20.96 -4.95
C ALA A 296 23.91 -19.69 -4.36
N ILE A 297 23.01 -19.87 -3.39
CA ILE A 297 22.67 -18.82 -2.42
C ILE A 297 23.80 -18.87 -1.39
N GLY A 298 24.64 -17.84 -1.37
CA GLY A 298 25.78 -17.81 -0.46
C GLY A 298 25.35 -17.66 0.99
N LEU A 299 26.33 -17.86 1.87
CA LEU A 299 26.12 -17.78 3.31
C LEU A 299 25.66 -16.38 3.72
N HIS A 300 24.56 -16.31 4.46
CA HIS A 300 24.02 -15.07 4.99
C HIS A 300 23.30 -15.31 6.32
N PRO A 301 23.33 -14.33 7.24
CA PRO A 301 22.53 -14.41 8.46
C PRO A 301 21.04 -14.24 8.12
N ILE A 302 20.18 -14.98 8.82
CA ILE A 302 18.73 -14.80 8.80
C ILE A 302 18.23 -14.23 10.13
N ALA A 303 17.15 -13.44 10.07
CA ALA A 303 16.52 -12.77 11.21
C ALA A 303 15.06 -13.25 11.42
N HIS A 304 14.81 -14.49 11.00
CA HIS A 304 13.56 -15.21 11.10
C HIS A 304 13.82 -16.67 10.77
N ASP A 305 12.92 -17.57 11.18
CA ASP A 305 12.95 -18.95 10.71
C ASP A 305 12.68 -19.00 9.19
N GLU A 306 13.41 -19.84 8.46
CA GLU A 306 13.29 -20.01 7.02
C GLU A 306 13.17 -21.49 6.65
N VAL A 307 12.30 -21.82 5.70
CA VAL A 307 12.08 -23.19 5.23
C VAL A 307 12.46 -23.32 3.77
N TYR A 308 13.37 -24.26 3.49
CA TYR A 308 13.70 -24.69 2.13
C TYR A 308 13.06 -26.06 1.86
N HIS A 309 12.15 -26.13 0.89
CA HIS A 309 11.65 -27.40 0.39
C HIS A 309 12.19 -27.67 -1.02
N VAL A 310 12.95 -28.75 -1.18
CA VAL A 310 13.56 -29.11 -2.46
C VAL A 310 12.53 -29.81 -3.33
N VAL A 311 12.14 -29.17 -4.44
CA VAL A 311 11.18 -29.70 -5.40
C VAL A 311 11.86 -30.66 -6.40
N SER A 312 13.05 -30.30 -6.89
CA SER A 312 13.85 -31.16 -7.77
C SER A 312 15.33 -30.79 -7.78
N GLY A 313 16.18 -31.72 -8.23
CA GLY A 313 17.63 -31.55 -8.23
C GLY A 313 18.27 -31.90 -6.88
N GLU A 314 19.55 -31.57 -6.75
CA GLU A 314 20.36 -31.86 -5.56
C GLU A 314 21.23 -30.67 -5.20
N GLY A 315 21.38 -30.44 -3.89
CA GLY A 315 22.20 -29.37 -3.35
C GLY A 315 22.79 -29.68 -1.99
N ASP A 316 23.74 -28.86 -1.57
CA ASP A 316 24.26 -28.85 -0.21
C ASP A 316 23.67 -27.65 0.52
N VAL A 317 22.93 -27.89 1.60
CA VAL A 317 22.46 -26.83 2.51
C VAL A 317 23.42 -26.73 3.68
N THR A 318 23.78 -25.50 4.03
CA THR A 318 24.65 -25.18 5.17
C THR A 318 23.87 -24.32 6.16
N SER A 319 23.97 -24.65 7.45
CA SER A 319 23.49 -23.83 8.58
C SER A 319 24.54 -23.89 9.68
N ASP A 320 25.05 -22.74 10.11
CA ASP A 320 26.05 -22.61 11.19
C ASP A 320 27.27 -23.54 11.02
N GLY A 321 27.78 -23.61 9.79
CA GLY A 321 28.92 -24.44 9.42
C GLY A 321 28.61 -25.93 9.23
N VAL A 322 27.42 -26.40 9.58
CA VAL A 322 26.99 -27.77 9.33
C VAL A 322 26.39 -27.88 7.94
N THR A 323 26.97 -28.75 7.09
CA THR A 323 26.50 -28.96 5.71
C THR A 323 25.85 -30.34 5.56
N ARG A 324 24.70 -30.38 4.91
CA ARG A 324 23.98 -31.62 4.55
C ARG A 324 23.59 -31.61 3.07
N ARG A 325 23.79 -32.75 2.40
CA ARG A 325 23.26 -33.01 1.06
C ARG A 325 21.75 -33.17 1.15
N VAL A 326 21.04 -32.50 0.26
CA VAL A 326 19.58 -32.56 0.13
C VAL A 326 19.20 -32.84 -1.32
N GLY A 327 18.05 -33.49 -1.51
CA GLY A 327 17.48 -33.79 -2.81
C GLY A 327 15.96 -33.62 -2.80
N ALA A 328 15.33 -33.89 -3.94
CA ALA A 328 13.88 -33.78 -4.12
C ALA A 328 13.08 -34.42 -2.96
N GLY A 329 12.07 -33.70 -2.47
CA GLY A 329 11.23 -34.11 -1.33
C GLY A 329 11.81 -33.79 0.05
N THR A 330 13.05 -33.29 0.13
CA THR A 330 13.65 -32.90 1.41
C THR A 330 13.21 -31.50 1.82
N THR A 331 12.82 -31.33 3.08
CA THR A 331 12.57 -30.01 3.70
C THR A 331 13.66 -29.73 4.72
N VAL A 332 14.22 -28.53 4.68
CA VAL A 332 15.17 -28.02 5.67
C VAL A 332 14.52 -26.84 6.39
N TYR A 333 14.48 -26.93 7.71
CA TYR A 333 14.07 -25.84 8.60
C TYR A 333 15.33 -25.18 9.14
N LEU A 334 15.43 -23.86 8.98
CA LEU A 334 16.56 -23.05 9.38
C LEU A 334 16.07 -22.07 10.44
N TYR A 335 16.80 -21.96 11.55
CA TYR A 335 16.37 -21.17 12.71
C TYR A 335 16.84 -19.72 12.61
N ASP A 336 16.03 -18.82 13.14
CA ASP A 336 16.38 -17.41 13.35
C ASP A 336 17.76 -17.26 14.01
N GLY A 337 18.56 -16.34 13.49
CA GLY A 337 19.93 -16.07 13.91
C GLY A 337 21.00 -16.93 13.25
N ALA A 338 20.63 -17.99 12.52
CA ALA A 338 21.60 -18.86 11.85
C ALA A 338 22.27 -18.18 10.64
N VAL A 339 23.48 -18.62 10.29
CA VAL A 339 24.12 -18.30 9.01
C VAL A 339 23.90 -19.44 8.03
N VAL A 340 23.12 -19.17 6.98
CA VAL A 340 22.56 -20.20 6.11
C VAL A 340 22.94 -20.00 4.65
N GLY A 341 22.97 -21.08 3.88
CA GLY A 341 23.17 -21.05 2.44
C GLY A 341 22.81 -22.36 1.77
N ILE A 342 22.66 -22.35 0.45
CA ILE A 342 22.40 -23.56 -0.34
C ILE A 342 23.10 -23.49 -1.69
N ALA A 343 23.89 -24.52 -2.00
CA ALA A 343 24.61 -24.65 -3.26
C ALA A 343 24.04 -25.77 -4.11
N GLN A 344 23.84 -25.55 -5.40
CA GLN A 344 23.49 -26.59 -6.35
C GLN A 344 24.69 -27.54 -6.55
N ARG A 345 24.46 -28.87 -6.49
CA ARG A 345 25.53 -29.88 -6.57
C ARG A 345 25.28 -31.05 -7.53
N GLY A 346 24.04 -31.21 -8.01
CA GLY A 346 23.67 -32.27 -8.96
C GLY A 346 24.00 -31.96 -10.43
N THR A 347 23.54 -32.83 -11.33
CA THR A 347 23.63 -32.63 -12.79
C THR A 347 22.48 -31.80 -13.36
N LYS A 348 21.38 -31.68 -12.61
CA LYS A 348 20.18 -30.91 -12.98
C LYS A 348 20.08 -29.64 -12.12
N PRO A 349 19.47 -28.55 -12.64
CA PRO A 349 19.15 -27.38 -11.82
C PRO A 349 18.43 -27.76 -10.52
N LEU A 350 18.71 -27.02 -9.45
CA LEU A 350 18.10 -27.24 -8.14
C LEU A 350 16.89 -26.33 -7.99
N ALA A 351 15.69 -26.90 -7.98
CA ALA A 351 14.45 -26.18 -7.75
C ALA A 351 14.03 -26.31 -6.28
N LEU A 352 13.76 -25.19 -5.64
CA LEU A 352 13.33 -25.11 -4.26
C LEU A 352 12.20 -24.11 -4.07
N ILE A 353 11.38 -24.37 -3.05
CA ILE A 353 10.48 -23.40 -2.44
C ILE A 353 11.20 -22.84 -1.21
N VAL A 354 11.18 -21.53 -1.10
CA VAL A 354 11.69 -20.77 0.03
C VAL A 354 10.50 -20.08 0.69
N SER A 355 10.34 -20.27 1.99
CA SER A 355 9.27 -19.62 2.75
C SER A 355 9.75 -19.18 4.12
N TYR A 356 9.37 -17.97 4.50
CA TYR A 356 9.71 -17.36 5.78
C TYR A 356 8.65 -16.31 6.15
N PRO A 357 8.47 -15.99 7.45
CA PRO A 357 7.60 -14.90 7.85
C PRO A 357 8.19 -13.57 7.39
N LEU A 358 7.33 -12.65 6.93
CA LEU A 358 7.75 -11.27 6.79
C LEU A 358 7.83 -10.66 8.19
N ALA A 359 8.77 -9.72 8.39
CA ALA A 359 8.87 -8.98 9.64
C ALA A 359 7.48 -8.49 10.05
N ALA A 360 7.05 -8.85 11.26
CA ALA A 360 5.79 -8.37 11.80
C ALA A 360 5.81 -6.84 11.74
N GLU A 361 4.73 -6.22 11.23
CA GLU A 361 4.49 -4.81 11.47
C GLU A 361 4.46 -4.66 13.00
N GLN A 362 5.53 -4.11 13.60
CA GLN A 362 5.59 -3.86 15.03
C GLN A 362 4.41 -2.96 15.40
N GLY A 363 3.47 -3.50 16.17
CA GLY A 363 2.28 -2.77 16.63
C GLY A 363 1.00 -3.59 16.60
N ARG A 364 0.95 -4.66 17.37
CA ARG A 364 -0.31 -5.20 17.93
C ARG A 364 -0.01 -5.73 19.32
N ASP A 365 -0.09 -4.84 20.30
CA ASP A 365 -0.54 -5.13 21.66
C ASP A 365 -1.55 -4.05 22.04
#